data_AF-A0A4Q4WI56-F1
#
_entry.id   AF-A0A4Q4WI56-F1
#
_cell.length_a   1.000
_cell.length_b   1.000
_cell.length_c   1.000
_cell.angle_alpha   90.00
_cell.angle_beta   90.00
_cell.angle_gamma   90.00
#
_symmetry.space_group_name_H-M   'P 1'
#
loop_
_entity.id
_entity.type
_entity.pdbx_description
1 polymer ?
#
loop_
_entity_poly.entity_id
_entity_poly.type
_entity_poly.pdbx_seq_one_letter_code
_entity_poly.pdbx_strand_id
1 'polypeptide(L)'
;MAPSAVEVNLPISSKSQKQKPLELSGALDDYKWFDTTPVIGREFPTANLVEWLEAPNSDALIRDLAITISQRGVVFFRAQDNLTNDLQKKLIQRLGDLSGRPATSSLHIHPLLNSERELGGDDLEISTISSEQNKQFYKPRPNQFSQKRQSGALWHSDIAFEPVPADYSSLRLLKLPKTGGDTLWASGYEIYDRISEPYQKFLESLTATFEQPKFGEVAERNGFKLYDKPRGSVENVGSELRAVHPVVRTNPVTGWKSIFPVGGHVKYINELTQDESRKLLDWFLELVYKNHDLTVRHRWINTNDIAIWDNRSTFHTATYDIDGQGERFGNRAVGVGERPYFDPQSTSRRQALGLPYDAPVLDA
;
A
#
# COMPACT_ATOMS: atom_id res chain seq x y z
N MET A 1 -30.80 -20.20 20.41
CA MET A 1 -29.58 -20.03 21.22
C MET A 1 -28.66 -19.12 20.43
N ALA A 2 -28.50 -17.87 20.86
CA ALA A 2 -27.58 -16.95 20.19
C ALA A 2 -26.16 -17.50 20.36
N PRO A 3 -25.34 -17.55 19.30
CA PRO A 3 -23.93 -17.89 19.47
C PRO A 3 -23.31 -16.83 20.39
N SER A 4 -22.65 -17.30 21.44
CA SER A 4 -21.87 -16.50 22.37
C SER A 4 -20.99 -15.53 21.59
N ALA A 5 -20.96 -14.26 22.01
CA ALA A 5 -19.99 -13.29 21.52
C ALA A 5 -18.60 -13.94 21.61
N VAL A 6 -17.99 -14.16 20.45
CA VAL A 6 -16.58 -14.56 20.39
C VAL A 6 -15.84 -13.36 20.93
N GLU A 7 -15.20 -13.49 22.09
CA GLU A 7 -14.20 -12.52 22.55
C GLU A 7 -13.07 -12.51 21.52
N VAL A 8 -13.23 -11.68 20.49
CA VAL A 8 -12.12 -11.28 19.65
C VAL A 8 -11.32 -10.34 20.53
N ASN A 9 -10.23 -10.83 21.12
CA ASN A 9 -9.20 -9.97 21.66
C ASN A 9 -8.73 -9.10 20.50
N LEU A 10 -9.28 -7.89 20.41
CA LEU A 10 -8.71 -6.82 19.60
C LEU A 10 -7.22 -6.82 19.96
N PRO A 11 -6.28 -6.84 19.00
CA PRO A 11 -4.88 -6.59 19.28
C PRO A 11 -4.72 -5.11 19.66
N ILE A 12 -5.35 -4.69 20.76
CA ILE A 12 -5.04 -3.49 21.51
C ILE A 12 -3.67 -3.80 22.08
N SER A 13 -2.65 -3.27 21.42
CA SER A 13 -1.28 -3.41 21.90
C SER A 13 -1.14 -2.53 23.15
N SER A 14 -1.51 -3.07 24.32
CA SER A 14 -1.20 -2.47 25.62
C SER A 14 0.30 -2.47 25.91
N LYS A 15 1.10 -3.13 25.06
CA LYS A 15 2.55 -3.32 25.19
C LYS A 15 3.34 -2.96 23.92
N SER A 16 2.80 -2.13 23.04
CA SER A 16 3.63 -1.45 22.04
C SER A 16 4.57 -0.53 22.82
N GLN A 17 5.87 -0.80 22.80
CA GLN A 17 6.83 0.18 23.29
C GLN A 17 6.54 1.47 22.55
N LYS A 18 6.12 2.51 23.29
CA LYS A 18 5.83 3.85 22.79
C LYS A 18 7.00 4.38 21.97
N GLN A 19 7.06 4.06 20.68
CA GLN A 19 7.97 4.72 19.78
C GLN A 19 7.34 6.07 19.47
N LYS A 20 8.02 7.13 19.90
CA LYS A 20 7.67 8.48 19.46
C LYS A 20 7.73 8.51 17.93
N PRO A 21 6.81 9.23 17.25
CA PRO A 21 6.92 9.48 15.83
C PRO A 21 8.32 9.93 15.45
N LEU A 22 8.80 9.44 14.31
CA LEU A 22 10.12 9.81 13.83
C LEU A 22 10.10 11.24 13.28
N GLU A 23 11.09 12.03 13.70
CA GLU A 23 11.28 13.40 13.23
C GLU A 23 12.30 13.46 12.08
N LEU A 24 12.06 14.35 11.12
CA LEU A 24 12.99 14.62 10.02
C LEU A 24 14.28 15.25 10.56
N SER A 25 15.42 14.82 10.03
CA SER A 25 16.71 15.45 10.32
C SER A 25 17.02 16.69 9.48
N GLY A 26 16.28 16.87 8.37
CA GLY A 26 16.53 17.91 7.37
C GLY A 26 17.50 17.46 6.27
N ALA A 27 17.87 16.18 6.21
CA ALA A 27 18.84 15.67 5.24
C ALA A 27 18.37 15.80 3.79
N LEU A 28 17.07 15.94 3.56
CA LEU A 28 16.47 16.11 2.24
C LEU A 28 16.24 17.58 1.84
N ASP A 29 16.54 18.55 2.69
CA ASP A 29 16.17 19.96 2.50
C ASP A 29 16.90 20.61 1.31
N ASP A 30 18.11 20.16 1.01
CA ASP A 30 18.93 20.66 -0.11
C ASP A 30 18.50 20.09 -1.48
N TYR A 31 17.61 19.11 -1.51
CA TYR A 31 17.16 18.50 -2.75
C TYR A 31 15.93 19.22 -3.31
N LYS A 32 15.87 19.37 -4.63
CA LYS A 32 14.69 19.91 -5.29
C LYS A 32 13.52 18.93 -5.17
N TRP A 33 12.39 19.40 -4.66
CA TRP A 33 11.14 18.66 -4.61
C TRP A 33 9.93 19.58 -4.78
N PHE A 34 8.78 18.98 -5.06
CA PHE A 34 7.47 19.64 -4.95
C PHE A 34 6.42 18.62 -4.52
N ASP A 35 5.40 19.07 -3.79
CA ASP A 35 4.25 18.23 -3.46
C ASP A 35 3.31 18.16 -4.68
N THR A 36 3.02 16.96 -5.16
CA THR A 36 2.21 16.75 -6.37
C THR A 36 0.74 17.11 -6.15
N THR A 37 0.25 16.93 -4.92
CA THR A 37 -1.02 17.46 -4.44
C THR A 37 -0.84 17.93 -2.99
N PRO A 38 -1.74 18.77 -2.44
CA PRO A 38 -1.61 19.22 -1.05
C PRO A 38 -1.60 18.07 -0.03
N VAL A 39 -2.43 17.05 -0.26
CA VAL A 39 -2.70 15.99 0.72
C VAL A 39 -1.77 14.78 0.59
N ILE A 40 -1.32 14.44 -0.62
CA ILE A 40 -0.61 13.20 -0.91
C ILE A 40 0.35 13.37 -2.10
N GLY A 41 1.48 12.70 -2.04
CA GLY A 41 2.45 12.69 -3.11
C GLY A 41 3.48 13.82 -3.02
N ARG A 42 4.73 13.45 -3.28
CA ARG A 42 5.88 14.36 -3.45
C ARG A 42 6.77 13.84 -4.57
N GLU A 43 7.26 14.72 -5.42
CA GLU A 43 8.19 14.35 -6.48
C GLU A 43 9.56 15.00 -6.24
N PHE A 44 10.61 14.20 -6.41
CA PHE A 44 12.01 14.64 -6.44
C PHE A 44 12.51 14.55 -7.89
N PRO A 45 12.28 15.58 -8.72
CA PRO A 45 12.44 15.48 -10.17
C PRO A 45 13.89 15.28 -10.64
N THR A 46 14.86 15.65 -9.81
CA THR A 46 16.29 15.62 -10.16
C THR A 46 17.13 14.74 -9.23
N ALA A 47 16.53 14.10 -8.23
CA ALA A 47 17.28 13.28 -7.28
C ALA A 47 17.63 11.91 -7.88
N ASN A 48 18.78 11.36 -7.47
CA ASN A 48 19.20 10.02 -7.83
C ASN A 48 19.29 9.15 -6.56
N LEU A 49 18.49 8.08 -6.51
CA LEU A 49 18.41 7.18 -5.36
C LEU A 49 19.70 6.38 -5.12
N VAL A 50 20.47 6.09 -6.17
CA VAL A 50 21.75 5.38 -6.04
C VAL A 50 22.79 6.30 -5.38
N GLU A 51 22.84 7.57 -5.77
CA GLU A 51 23.69 8.56 -5.10
C GLU A 51 23.34 8.68 -3.62
N TRP A 52 22.04 8.67 -3.26
CA TRP A 52 21.61 8.68 -1.87
C TRP A 52 22.00 7.41 -1.11
N LEU A 53 21.98 6.25 -1.77
CA LEU A 53 22.41 4.98 -1.18
C LEU A 53 23.91 4.91 -0.93
N GLU A 54 24.71 5.64 -1.71
CA GLU A 54 26.19 5.62 -1.68
C GLU A 54 26.79 6.81 -0.92
N ALA A 55 26.00 7.85 -0.66
CA ALA A 55 26.44 9.05 0.04
C ALA A 55 27.00 8.77 1.46
N PRO A 56 27.98 9.54 1.95
CA PRO A 56 28.51 9.37 3.31
C PRO A 56 27.45 9.50 4.42
N ASN A 57 26.43 10.33 4.21
CA ASN A 57 25.28 10.52 5.12
C ASN A 57 24.06 9.69 4.72
N SER A 58 24.24 8.58 4.00
CA SER A 58 23.16 7.78 3.43
C SER A 58 22.08 7.38 4.44
N ASP A 59 22.43 6.99 5.67
CA ASP A 59 21.45 6.61 6.69
C ASP A 59 20.47 7.77 6.99
N ALA A 60 20.96 9.00 7.08
CA ALA A 60 20.11 10.17 7.31
C ALA A 60 19.18 10.42 6.11
N LEU A 61 19.70 10.33 4.87
CA LEU A 61 18.92 10.50 3.65
C LEU A 61 17.80 9.46 3.53
N ILE A 62 18.12 8.18 3.72
CA ILE A 62 17.16 7.09 3.57
C ILE A 62 16.14 7.10 4.73
N ARG A 63 16.56 7.46 5.95
CA ARG A 63 15.64 7.62 7.07
C ARG A 63 14.65 8.77 6.83
N ASP A 64 15.13 9.94 6.41
CA ASP A 64 14.25 11.07 6.10
C ASP A 64 13.37 10.79 4.89
N LEU A 65 13.84 9.99 3.93
CA LEU A 65 13.01 9.49 2.84
C LEU A 65 11.88 8.59 3.36
N ALA A 66 12.17 7.65 4.27
CA ALA A 66 11.15 6.78 4.88
C ALA A 66 10.07 7.61 5.60
N ILE A 67 10.47 8.60 6.39
CA ILE A 67 9.55 9.52 7.08
C ILE A 67 8.74 10.34 6.08
N THR A 68 9.39 10.87 5.05
CA THR A 68 8.73 11.64 3.99
C THR A 68 7.68 10.79 3.27
N ILE A 69 8.00 9.54 2.91
CA ILE A 69 7.05 8.61 2.31
C ILE A 69 5.88 8.34 3.26
N SER A 70 6.15 8.09 4.54
CA SER A 70 5.11 7.83 5.54
C SER A 70 4.21 9.03 5.83
N GLN A 71 4.72 10.26 5.68
CA GLN A 71 3.92 11.49 5.84
C GLN A 71 3.15 11.86 4.56
N ARG A 72 3.77 11.67 3.39
CA ARG A 72 3.24 12.07 2.08
C ARG A 72 2.50 10.94 1.36
N GLY A 73 2.50 9.73 1.91
CA GLY A 73 1.90 8.53 1.35
C GLY A 73 2.72 7.90 0.22
N VAL A 74 3.13 8.69 -0.77
CA VAL A 74 3.92 8.24 -1.92
C VAL A 74 4.91 9.31 -2.35
N VAL A 75 6.06 8.88 -2.87
CA VAL A 75 7.04 9.74 -3.51
C VAL A 75 7.40 9.23 -4.90
N PHE A 76 7.87 10.14 -5.76
CA PHE A 76 8.20 9.86 -7.15
C PHE A 76 9.60 10.33 -7.51
N PHE A 77 10.30 9.54 -8.32
CA PHE A 77 11.60 9.87 -8.90
C PHE A 77 11.57 9.55 -10.40
N ARG A 78 12.32 10.33 -11.18
CA ARG A 78 12.35 10.22 -12.65
C ARG A 78 13.62 9.56 -13.14
N ALA A 79 13.52 8.75 -14.19
CA ALA A 79 14.65 8.21 -14.95
C ALA A 79 15.83 7.69 -14.09
N GLN A 80 15.55 6.77 -13.16
CA GLN A 80 16.56 6.20 -12.27
C GLN A 80 17.38 5.10 -12.98
N ASP A 81 18.11 5.48 -14.04
CA ASP A 81 18.70 4.56 -15.01
C ASP A 81 19.80 3.65 -14.44
N ASN A 82 20.46 4.08 -13.37
CA ASN A 82 21.47 3.30 -12.66
C ASN A 82 20.90 2.46 -11.50
N LEU A 83 19.60 2.53 -11.21
CA LEU A 83 18.97 1.76 -10.15
C LEU A 83 18.70 0.31 -10.63
N THR A 84 19.51 -0.64 -10.17
CA THR A 84 19.31 -2.07 -10.45
C THR A 84 18.22 -2.68 -9.56
N ASN A 85 17.84 -3.95 -9.79
CA ASN A 85 16.94 -4.65 -8.88
C ASN A 85 17.55 -4.81 -7.49
N ASP A 86 18.83 -5.17 -7.39
CA ASP A 86 19.54 -5.29 -6.11
C ASP A 86 19.58 -3.97 -5.34
N LEU A 87 19.83 -2.85 -6.03
CA LEU A 87 19.81 -1.53 -5.38
C LEU A 87 18.39 -1.12 -4.96
N GLN A 88 17.37 -1.43 -5.75
CA GLN A 88 15.96 -1.21 -5.36
C GLN A 88 15.58 -2.04 -4.13
N LYS A 89 16.00 -3.30 -4.06
CA LYS A 89 15.82 -4.17 -2.88
C LYS A 89 16.54 -3.61 -1.66
N LYS A 90 17.80 -3.23 -1.80
CA LYS A 90 18.59 -2.59 -0.74
C LYS A 90 17.93 -1.32 -0.23
N LEU A 91 17.37 -0.50 -1.13
CA LEU A 91 16.62 0.70 -0.76
C LEU A 91 15.41 0.35 0.11
N ILE A 92 14.54 -0.56 -0.34
CA ILE A 92 13.33 -0.93 0.40
C ILE A 92 13.67 -1.58 1.74
N GLN A 93 14.69 -2.44 1.79
CA GLN A 93 15.19 -3.02 3.03
C GLN A 93 15.63 -1.92 4.01
N ARG A 94 16.43 -0.96 3.55
CA ARG A 94 16.91 0.14 4.41
C ARG A 94 15.82 1.11 4.84
N LEU A 95 14.80 1.38 4.02
CA LEU A 95 13.65 2.18 4.43
C LEU A 95 12.94 1.54 5.63
N GLY A 96 12.69 0.24 5.60
CA GLY A 96 12.12 -0.50 6.72
C GLY A 96 13.02 -0.47 7.96
N ASP A 97 14.30 -0.83 7.79
CA ASP A 97 15.25 -0.94 8.91
C ASP A 97 15.46 0.41 9.63
N LEU A 98 15.64 1.50 8.87
CA LEU A 98 15.86 2.84 9.41
C LEU A 98 14.60 3.53 9.95
N SER A 99 13.42 2.99 9.62
CA SER A 99 12.13 3.45 10.16
C SER A 99 11.60 2.62 11.33
N GLY A 100 12.38 1.63 11.81
CA GLY A 100 12.05 0.85 12.99
C GLY A 100 11.21 -0.41 12.73
N ARG A 101 11.21 -0.92 11.50
CA ARG A 101 10.62 -2.23 11.18
C ARG A 101 11.16 -3.34 12.11
N PRO A 102 10.34 -4.33 12.52
CA PRO A 102 10.83 -5.49 13.26
C PRO A 102 11.94 -6.24 12.51
N ALA A 103 13.01 -6.61 13.22
CA ALA A 103 14.15 -7.36 12.64
C ALA A 103 13.79 -8.77 12.11
N THR A 104 12.60 -9.27 12.47
CA THR A 104 12.03 -10.53 11.94
C THR A 104 11.39 -10.38 10.56
N SER A 105 11.30 -9.14 10.05
CA SER A 105 10.70 -8.81 8.77
C SER A 105 11.77 -8.38 7.75
N SER A 106 11.59 -8.76 6.49
CA SER A 106 12.49 -8.51 5.37
C SER A 106 11.70 -8.18 4.09
N LEU A 107 12.31 -8.37 2.92
CA LEU A 107 11.61 -8.28 1.64
C LEU A 107 10.61 -9.43 1.46
N HIS A 108 9.47 -9.11 0.85
CA HIS A 108 8.38 -10.04 0.60
C HIS A 108 8.63 -10.87 -0.67
N ILE A 109 8.25 -12.14 -0.63
CA ILE A 109 8.19 -13.04 -1.80
C ILE A 109 6.73 -13.23 -2.18
N HIS A 110 6.34 -12.83 -3.39
CA HIS A 110 4.93 -12.85 -3.78
C HIS A 110 4.38 -14.30 -3.91
N PRO A 111 3.21 -14.65 -3.35
CA PRO A 111 2.71 -16.03 -3.37
C PRO A 111 2.41 -16.56 -4.79
N LEU A 112 1.95 -15.66 -5.67
CA LEU A 112 1.66 -15.91 -7.09
C LEU A 112 2.75 -15.47 -8.07
N LEU A 113 3.16 -14.19 -8.05
CA LEU A 113 4.00 -13.49 -9.03
C LEU A 113 5.47 -13.40 -8.58
N ASN A 114 6.16 -14.54 -8.47
CA ASN A 114 7.58 -14.63 -8.13
C ASN A 114 8.37 -15.36 -9.23
N SER A 115 9.70 -15.43 -9.08
CA SER A 115 10.61 -16.04 -10.06
C SER A 115 10.42 -17.55 -10.31
N GLU A 116 9.60 -18.26 -9.53
CA GLU A 116 9.16 -19.63 -9.86
C GLU A 116 8.07 -19.68 -10.96
N ARG A 117 7.79 -18.56 -11.64
CA ARG A 117 6.81 -18.47 -12.73
C ARG A 117 7.47 -18.04 -14.04
N GLU A 118 6.86 -18.43 -15.16
CA GLU A 118 7.40 -18.25 -16.52
C GLU A 118 7.86 -16.82 -16.85
N LEU A 119 7.21 -15.79 -16.29
CA LEU A 119 7.58 -14.37 -16.47
C LEU A 119 8.05 -13.70 -15.18
N GLY A 120 8.37 -14.47 -14.14
CA GLY A 120 8.72 -14.01 -12.79
C GLY A 120 10.14 -13.46 -12.63
N GLY A 121 10.98 -13.53 -13.67
CA GLY A 121 12.41 -13.23 -13.55
C GLY A 121 13.16 -14.32 -12.80
N ASP A 122 14.32 -13.99 -12.24
CA ASP A 122 15.22 -14.88 -11.50
C ASP A 122 15.33 -14.54 -9.99
N ASP A 123 14.66 -13.49 -9.54
CA ASP A 123 14.70 -12.98 -8.17
C ASP A 123 13.34 -13.14 -7.45
N LEU A 124 13.32 -13.89 -6.35
CA LEU A 124 12.09 -14.18 -5.59
C LEU A 124 11.50 -12.93 -4.93
N GLU A 125 12.32 -11.94 -4.61
CA GLU A 125 11.94 -10.71 -3.89
C GLU A 125 11.52 -9.59 -4.85
N ILE A 126 11.61 -9.82 -6.16
CA ILE A 126 11.11 -8.93 -7.20
C ILE A 126 9.85 -9.53 -7.83
N SER A 127 8.74 -8.83 -7.69
CA SER A 127 7.53 -9.13 -8.46
C SER A 127 7.57 -8.41 -9.80
N THR A 128 7.49 -9.16 -10.90
CA THR A 128 7.36 -8.58 -12.24
C THR A 128 5.91 -8.21 -12.53
N ILE A 129 5.66 -6.92 -12.78
CA ILE A 129 4.33 -6.38 -13.05
C ILE A 129 4.20 -6.21 -14.57
N SER A 130 3.73 -7.27 -15.24
CA SER A 130 3.59 -7.33 -16.70
C SER A 130 2.13 -7.29 -17.15
N SER A 131 1.82 -6.39 -18.09
CA SER A 131 0.50 -6.38 -18.76
C SER A 131 0.22 -7.68 -19.52
N GLU A 132 1.24 -8.30 -20.10
CA GLU A 132 1.08 -9.55 -20.86
C GLU A 132 0.84 -10.74 -19.94
N GLN A 133 1.59 -10.85 -18.84
CA GLN A 133 1.33 -11.88 -17.82
C GLN A 133 -0.05 -11.71 -17.19
N ASN A 134 -0.48 -10.48 -16.94
CA ASN A 134 -1.81 -10.21 -16.39
C ASN A 134 -2.92 -10.72 -17.34
N LYS A 135 -2.79 -10.48 -18.65
CA LYS A 135 -3.74 -11.01 -19.66
C LYS A 135 -3.78 -12.55 -19.66
N GLN A 136 -2.66 -13.22 -19.41
CA GLN A 136 -2.60 -14.68 -19.35
C GLN A 136 -3.34 -15.22 -18.12
N PHE A 137 -3.11 -14.65 -16.93
CA PHE A 137 -3.73 -15.12 -15.69
C PHE A 137 -5.21 -14.72 -15.55
N TYR A 138 -5.60 -13.56 -16.08
CA TYR A 138 -6.93 -12.99 -15.87
C TYR A 138 -7.76 -12.89 -17.16
N LYS A 139 -7.73 -13.95 -17.98
CA LYS A 139 -8.60 -14.07 -19.16
C LYS A 139 -10.09 -13.91 -18.79
N PRO A 140 -10.92 -13.31 -19.66
CA PRO A 140 -12.35 -13.16 -19.42
C PRO A 140 -13.00 -14.50 -19.06
N ARG A 141 -13.91 -14.50 -18.08
CA ARG A 141 -14.65 -15.70 -17.70
C ARG A 141 -15.60 -16.08 -18.86
N PRO A 142 -15.73 -17.38 -19.21
CA PRO A 142 -16.50 -17.81 -20.38
C PRO A 142 -18.02 -17.51 -20.32
N ASN A 143 -18.57 -17.00 -19.20
CA ASN A 143 -20.01 -16.78 -19.01
C ASN A 143 -20.38 -15.33 -18.59
N GLN A 144 -19.76 -14.31 -19.18
CA GLN A 144 -20.19 -12.92 -18.97
C GLN A 144 -21.33 -12.54 -19.93
N PHE A 145 -22.46 -12.07 -19.39
CA PHE A 145 -23.59 -11.57 -20.20
C PHE A 145 -23.20 -10.41 -21.14
N SER A 146 -22.18 -9.65 -20.78
CA SER A 146 -21.62 -8.55 -21.57
C SER A 146 -20.12 -8.44 -21.33
N GLN A 147 -19.35 -8.18 -22.39
CA GLN A 147 -17.92 -7.89 -22.32
C GLN A 147 -17.63 -6.43 -21.87
N LYS A 148 -18.66 -5.58 -21.77
CA LYS A 148 -18.51 -4.19 -21.34
C LYS A 148 -18.26 -4.13 -19.83
N ARG A 149 -17.22 -3.39 -19.42
CA ARG A 149 -16.91 -3.13 -18.01
C ARG A 149 -17.41 -1.73 -17.62
N GLN A 150 -18.02 -1.63 -16.43
CA GLN A 150 -18.46 -0.36 -15.85
C GLN A 150 -17.56 0.12 -14.69
N SER A 151 -16.71 -0.76 -14.16
CA SER A 151 -15.68 -0.41 -13.17
C SER A 151 -14.31 -0.92 -13.63
N GLY A 152 -13.30 -0.06 -13.51
CA GLY A 152 -11.91 -0.37 -13.85
C GLY A 152 -10.94 -0.17 -12.69
N ALA A 153 -11.37 0.49 -11.61
CA ALA A 153 -10.54 0.72 -10.42
C ALA A 153 -10.52 -0.53 -9.54
N LEU A 154 -9.31 -0.94 -9.16
CA LEU A 154 -9.04 -2.07 -8.26
C LEU A 154 -8.15 -1.57 -7.13
N TRP A 155 -8.72 -0.70 -6.29
CA TRP A 155 -8.04 -0.18 -5.11
C TRP A 155 -7.63 -1.30 -4.17
N HIS A 156 -6.43 -1.19 -3.61
CA HIS A 156 -5.93 -2.09 -2.57
C HIS A 156 -4.72 -1.48 -1.85
N SER A 157 -4.42 -2.02 -0.68
CA SER A 157 -3.11 -1.96 -0.03
C SER A 157 -2.42 -3.30 -0.26
N ASP A 158 -1.15 -3.30 -0.67
CA ASP A 158 -0.40 -4.52 -0.99
C ASP A 158 -0.39 -5.49 0.19
N ILE A 159 -0.61 -6.77 -0.11
CA ILE A 159 -0.46 -7.90 0.81
C ILE A 159 -1.18 -7.76 2.17
N ALA A 160 -2.25 -6.96 2.22
CA ALA A 160 -3.07 -6.78 3.43
C ALA A 160 -3.77 -8.06 3.91
N PHE A 161 -3.66 -9.17 3.17
CA PHE A 161 -4.12 -10.51 3.54
C PHE A 161 -3.09 -11.31 4.36
N GLU A 162 -1.85 -10.80 4.51
CA GLU A 162 -0.81 -11.43 5.33
C GLU A 162 -0.91 -10.95 6.80
N PRO A 163 -0.59 -11.80 7.80
CA PRO A 163 -0.55 -11.39 9.20
C PRO A 163 0.35 -10.17 9.46
N VAL A 164 1.48 -10.10 8.75
CA VAL A 164 2.41 -8.97 8.73
C VAL A 164 2.41 -8.38 7.30
N PRO A 165 1.59 -7.36 7.01
CA PRO A 165 1.46 -6.81 5.66
C PRO A 165 2.62 -5.87 5.32
N ALA A 166 2.60 -5.29 4.11
CA ALA A 166 3.71 -4.52 3.61
C ALA A 166 3.90 -3.19 4.35
N ASP A 167 5.17 -2.79 4.50
CA ASP A 167 5.56 -1.46 4.89
C ASP A 167 5.71 -0.53 3.68
N TYR A 168 6.85 -0.58 3.01
CA TYR A 168 7.15 0.21 1.82
C TYR A 168 7.16 -0.67 0.59
N SER A 169 6.44 -0.23 -0.44
CA SER A 169 6.48 -0.83 -1.77
C SER A 169 7.12 0.15 -2.74
N SER A 170 7.84 -0.37 -3.74
CA SER A 170 8.33 0.41 -4.87
C SER A 170 7.98 -0.23 -6.19
N LEU A 171 7.65 0.58 -7.20
CA LEU A 171 7.44 0.12 -8.58
C LEU A 171 8.28 0.96 -9.53
N ARG A 172 9.24 0.33 -10.22
CA ARG A 172 10.05 0.93 -11.29
C ARG A 172 9.57 0.42 -12.65
N LEU A 173 9.10 1.31 -13.53
CA LEU A 173 8.67 0.91 -14.88
C LEU A 173 9.84 0.83 -15.86
N LEU A 174 9.90 -0.25 -16.63
CA LEU A 174 10.92 -0.52 -17.62
C LEU A 174 10.39 -0.42 -19.06
N LYS A 175 9.11 -0.72 -19.27
CA LYS A 175 8.41 -0.51 -20.53
C LYS A 175 7.15 0.29 -20.28
N LEU A 176 6.93 1.30 -21.11
CA LEU A 176 5.78 2.19 -21.04
C LEU A 176 4.91 2.02 -22.29
N PRO A 177 3.58 1.99 -22.14
CA PRO A 177 2.68 2.13 -23.27
C PRO A 177 2.81 3.54 -23.87
N LYS A 178 2.34 3.72 -25.12
CA LYS A 178 2.29 5.03 -25.79
C LYS A 178 1.50 6.08 -24.99
N THR A 179 0.45 5.65 -24.30
CA THR A 179 -0.34 6.44 -23.36
C THR A 179 -1.07 5.49 -22.38
N GLY A 180 -1.59 6.05 -21.29
CA GLY A 180 -2.28 5.28 -20.25
C GLY A 180 -1.30 4.50 -19.36
N GLY A 181 -1.84 3.59 -18.53
CA GLY A 181 -1.05 2.76 -17.62
C GLY A 181 -0.59 3.49 -16.35
N ASP A 182 -1.22 4.63 -16.07
CA ASP A 182 -0.98 5.43 -14.87
C ASP A 182 -1.27 4.64 -13.60
N THR A 183 -0.84 5.18 -12.48
CA THR A 183 -1.16 4.61 -11.17
C THR A 183 -1.70 5.72 -10.28
N LEU A 184 -2.77 5.41 -9.55
CA LEU A 184 -3.38 6.33 -8.59
C LEU A 184 -3.11 5.83 -7.18
N TRP A 185 -2.91 6.76 -6.25
CA TRP A 185 -2.84 6.52 -4.81
C TRP A 185 -3.90 7.36 -4.09
N ALA A 186 -4.39 6.85 -2.95
CA ALA A 186 -5.34 7.51 -2.07
C ALA A 186 -4.82 7.50 -0.62
N SER A 187 -5.01 8.61 0.10
CA SER A 187 -4.55 8.76 1.48
C SER A 187 -5.55 8.22 2.49
N GLY A 188 -5.18 7.18 3.24
CA GLY A 188 -6.00 6.66 4.33
C GLY A 188 -6.06 7.59 5.56
N TYR A 189 -5.06 8.47 5.72
CA TYR A 189 -5.08 9.54 6.71
C TYR A 189 -6.18 10.57 6.41
N GLU A 190 -6.26 11.03 5.16
CA GLU A 190 -7.28 12.01 4.78
C GLU A 190 -8.69 11.43 4.84
N ILE A 191 -8.86 10.14 4.52
CA ILE A 191 -10.15 9.45 4.74
C ILE A 191 -10.53 9.53 6.22
N TYR A 192 -9.61 9.19 7.14
CA TYR A 192 -9.88 9.23 8.58
C TYR A 192 -10.18 10.66 9.05
N ASP A 193 -9.38 11.65 8.64
CA ASP A 193 -9.52 13.06 9.03
C ASP A 193 -10.87 13.69 8.60
N ARG A 194 -11.53 13.16 7.56
CA ARG A 194 -12.84 13.64 7.09
C ARG A 194 -14.03 13.05 7.84
N ILE A 195 -13.82 11.96 8.57
CA ILE A 195 -14.88 11.28 9.30
C ILE A 195 -15.09 11.99 10.63
N SER A 196 -16.34 12.31 10.98
CA SER A 196 -16.65 12.96 12.25
C SER A 196 -16.18 12.14 13.46
N GLU A 197 -15.79 12.81 14.55
CA GLU A 197 -15.25 12.15 15.75
C GLU A 197 -16.13 11.01 16.32
N PRO A 198 -17.48 11.08 16.34
CA PRO A 198 -18.30 9.96 16.82
C PRO A 198 -18.13 8.70 15.95
N TYR A 199 -18.08 8.87 14.64
CA TYR A 199 -17.80 7.76 13.71
C TYR A 199 -16.36 7.28 13.86
N GLN A 200 -15.38 8.17 14.03
CA GLN A 200 -13.99 7.76 14.26
C GLN A 200 -13.90 6.82 15.48
N LYS A 201 -14.50 7.19 16.62
CA LYS A 201 -14.52 6.35 17.83
C LYS A 201 -15.18 4.99 17.60
N PHE A 202 -16.27 4.97 16.83
CA PHE A 202 -16.92 3.71 16.44
C PHE A 202 -15.99 2.85 15.55
N LEU A 203 -15.32 3.45 14.57
CA LEU A 203 -14.42 2.73 13.67
C LEU A 203 -13.15 2.22 14.37
N GLU A 204 -12.67 2.94 15.38
CA GLU A 204 -11.53 2.56 16.21
C GLU A 204 -11.76 1.28 17.02
N SER A 205 -13.01 0.87 17.24
CA SER A 205 -13.34 -0.38 17.95
C SER A 205 -13.48 -1.60 17.03
N LEU A 206 -13.30 -1.45 15.72
CA LEU A 206 -13.61 -2.49 14.74
C LEU A 206 -12.36 -3.17 14.19
N THR A 207 -12.51 -4.44 13.80
CA THR A 207 -11.54 -5.17 13.00
C THR A 207 -12.16 -5.66 11.68
N ALA A 208 -11.32 -5.91 10.70
CA ALA A 208 -11.73 -6.43 9.41
C ALA A 208 -10.90 -7.68 9.05
N THR A 209 -11.57 -8.64 8.44
CA THR A 209 -10.92 -9.80 7.82
C THR A 209 -10.50 -9.43 6.40
N PHE A 210 -9.23 -9.64 6.09
CA PHE A 210 -8.64 -9.51 4.76
C PHE A 210 -8.32 -10.90 4.20
N GLU A 211 -8.58 -11.13 2.92
CA GLU A 211 -8.33 -12.40 2.25
C GLU A 211 -7.98 -12.22 0.77
N GLN A 212 -7.29 -13.19 0.18
CA GLN A 212 -7.03 -13.23 -1.26
C GLN A 212 -7.23 -14.63 -1.88
N PRO A 213 -8.48 -15.16 -1.89
CA PRO A 213 -8.78 -16.50 -2.40
C PRO A 213 -8.50 -16.66 -3.90
N LYS A 214 -8.56 -15.55 -4.67
CA LYS A 214 -8.32 -15.55 -6.12
C LYS A 214 -6.94 -16.08 -6.49
N PHE A 215 -5.92 -15.92 -5.64
CA PHE A 215 -4.59 -16.46 -5.94
C PHE A 215 -4.58 -17.98 -5.92
N GLY A 216 -5.31 -18.60 -4.98
CA GLY A 216 -5.51 -20.05 -4.95
C GLY A 216 -6.23 -20.55 -6.19
N GLU A 217 -7.33 -19.88 -6.59
CA GLU A 217 -8.08 -20.20 -7.80
C GLU A 217 -7.22 -20.11 -9.08
N VAL A 218 -6.34 -19.10 -9.17
CA VAL A 218 -5.42 -18.94 -10.31
C VAL A 218 -4.37 -20.05 -10.30
N ALA A 219 -3.79 -20.37 -9.15
CA ALA A 219 -2.79 -21.43 -9.03
C ALA A 219 -3.37 -22.79 -9.43
N GLU A 220 -4.55 -23.13 -8.93
CA GLU A 220 -5.29 -24.35 -9.27
C GLU A 220 -5.58 -24.44 -10.77
N ARG A 221 -6.13 -23.38 -11.37
CA ARG A 221 -6.44 -23.34 -12.81
C ARG A 221 -5.21 -23.53 -13.70
N ASN A 222 -4.05 -23.08 -13.25
CA ASN A 222 -2.81 -23.15 -14.02
C ASN A 222 -1.89 -24.31 -13.59
N GLY A 223 -2.38 -25.22 -12.72
CA GLY A 223 -1.67 -26.44 -12.36
C GLY A 223 -0.41 -26.25 -11.52
N PHE A 224 -0.31 -25.17 -10.74
CA PHE A 224 0.82 -24.93 -9.83
C PHE A 224 0.33 -24.64 -8.40
N LYS A 225 1.25 -24.68 -7.43
CA LYS A 225 0.97 -24.34 -6.02
C LYS A 225 1.45 -22.93 -5.69
N LEU A 226 0.73 -22.23 -4.82
CA LEU A 226 1.22 -20.99 -4.24
C LEU A 226 2.51 -21.22 -3.46
N TYR A 227 3.34 -20.17 -3.39
CA TYR A 227 4.53 -20.17 -2.55
C TYR A 227 4.10 -20.18 -1.07
N ASP A 228 4.33 -21.30 -0.39
CA ASP A 228 3.85 -21.60 0.96
C ASP A 228 4.94 -21.53 2.05
N LYS A 229 6.17 -21.15 1.67
CA LYS A 229 7.29 -20.89 2.58
C LYS A 229 7.23 -19.45 3.14
N PRO A 230 8.08 -19.06 4.10
CA PRO A 230 8.09 -17.69 4.63
C PRO A 230 8.24 -16.63 3.54
N ARG A 231 7.35 -15.63 3.56
CA ARG A 231 7.28 -14.52 2.59
C ARG A 231 7.72 -13.20 3.23
N GLY A 232 8.94 -13.16 3.72
CA GLY A 232 9.53 -11.96 4.35
C GLY A 232 9.18 -11.76 5.82
N SER A 233 8.42 -12.66 6.44
CA SER A 233 8.27 -12.77 7.89
C SER A 233 8.02 -14.24 8.25
N VAL A 234 8.45 -14.65 9.45
CA VAL A 234 8.17 -15.98 10.00
C VAL A 234 6.68 -16.24 10.20
N GLU A 235 5.87 -15.17 10.25
CA GLU A 235 4.41 -15.23 10.42
C GLU A 235 3.67 -15.29 9.08
N ASN A 236 4.32 -14.90 7.98
CA ASN A 236 3.75 -14.91 6.64
C ASN A 236 4.14 -16.21 5.91
N VAL A 237 3.54 -17.32 6.32
CA VAL A 237 3.87 -18.67 5.83
C VAL A 237 2.59 -19.47 5.56
N GLY A 238 2.68 -20.48 4.71
CA GLY A 238 1.55 -21.32 4.32
C GLY A 238 0.75 -20.77 3.14
N SER A 239 -0.29 -21.49 2.74
CA SER A 239 -1.14 -21.16 1.59
C SER A 239 -2.42 -20.41 1.95
N GLU A 240 -2.73 -20.26 3.25
CA GLU A 240 -3.86 -19.47 3.72
C GLU A 240 -3.49 -17.98 3.66
N LEU A 241 -4.08 -17.27 2.70
CA LEU A 241 -3.90 -15.83 2.53
C LEU A 241 -5.07 -15.09 3.19
N ARG A 242 -5.04 -15.07 4.52
CA ARG A 242 -6.08 -14.46 5.35
C ARG A 242 -5.50 -13.87 6.63
N ALA A 243 -5.94 -12.67 6.98
CA ALA A 243 -5.53 -12.00 8.21
C ALA A 243 -6.66 -11.13 8.78
N VAL A 244 -6.55 -10.80 10.07
CA VAL A 244 -7.46 -9.87 10.76
C VAL A 244 -6.67 -8.66 11.22
N HIS A 245 -7.15 -7.47 10.87
CA HIS A 245 -6.50 -6.20 11.17
C HIS A 245 -7.51 -5.17 11.69
N PRO A 246 -7.09 -4.16 12.47
CA PRO A 246 -7.99 -3.09 12.88
C PRO A 246 -8.47 -2.26 11.67
N VAL A 247 -9.70 -1.76 11.75
CA VAL A 247 -10.27 -0.87 10.73
C VAL A 247 -9.54 0.47 10.71
N VAL A 248 -9.21 0.99 11.89
CA VAL A 248 -8.33 2.15 12.08
C VAL A 248 -6.99 1.64 12.61
N ARG A 249 -5.92 1.83 11.85
CA ARG A 249 -4.57 1.48 12.29
C ARG A 249 -3.72 2.72 12.56
N THR A 250 -2.73 2.56 13.42
CA THR A 250 -1.68 3.56 13.68
C THR A 250 -0.47 3.25 12.80
N ASN A 251 0.05 4.25 12.10
CA ASN A 251 1.32 4.14 11.40
C ASN A 251 2.47 4.35 12.40
N PRO A 252 3.40 3.40 12.60
CA PRO A 252 4.44 3.49 13.61
C PRO A 252 5.46 4.61 13.35
N VAL A 253 5.61 5.06 12.10
CA VAL A 253 6.57 6.10 11.71
C VAL A 253 6.04 7.48 12.06
N THR A 254 4.77 7.73 11.78
CA THR A 254 4.14 9.05 11.97
C THR A 254 3.34 9.17 13.26
N GLY A 255 2.93 8.04 13.85
CA GLY A 255 1.96 8.00 14.94
C GLY A 255 0.55 8.43 14.53
N TRP A 256 0.23 8.44 13.23
CA TRP A 256 -1.07 8.89 12.73
C TRP A 256 -2.04 7.74 12.48
N LYS A 257 -3.33 8.02 12.66
CA LYS A 257 -4.44 7.10 12.39
C LYS A 257 -4.83 7.11 10.92
N SER A 258 -5.01 5.92 10.35
CA SER A 258 -5.47 5.69 8.98
C SER A 258 -6.61 4.68 8.96
N ILE A 259 -7.63 4.91 8.13
CA ILE A 259 -8.52 3.83 7.68
C ILE A 259 -7.66 2.83 6.91
N PHE A 260 -7.89 1.53 7.11
CA PHE A 260 -7.15 0.43 6.46
C PHE A 260 -7.98 -0.46 5.52
N PRO A 261 -9.26 -0.79 5.76
CA PRO A 261 -10.04 -1.69 4.91
C PRO A 261 -10.61 -0.98 3.68
N VAL A 262 -9.76 -0.57 2.75
CA VAL A 262 -10.17 -0.01 1.46
C VAL A 262 -9.79 -0.96 0.33
N GLY A 263 -10.78 -1.30 -0.49
CA GLY A 263 -10.53 -2.01 -1.75
C GLY A 263 -10.63 -3.53 -1.68
N GLY A 264 -9.95 -4.20 -2.61
CA GLY A 264 -10.29 -5.58 -3.01
C GLY A 264 -9.85 -6.71 -2.08
N HIS A 265 -9.01 -6.43 -1.07
CA HIS A 265 -8.52 -7.46 -0.14
C HIS A 265 -9.34 -7.57 1.14
N VAL A 266 -10.13 -6.56 1.51
CA VAL A 266 -11.02 -6.67 2.67
C VAL A 266 -12.29 -7.43 2.32
N LYS A 267 -12.71 -8.33 3.20
CA LYS A 267 -13.89 -9.18 3.01
C LYS A 267 -15.11 -8.73 3.79
N TYR A 268 -14.94 -8.53 5.10
CA TYR A 268 -15.98 -8.06 6.01
C TYR A 268 -15.36 -7.49 7.29
N ILE A 269 -16.17 -6.74 8.02
CA ILE A 269 -15.87 -6.16 9.33
C ILE A 269 -16.46 -7.09 10.39
N ASN A 270 -15.64 -7.51 11.34
CA ASN A 270 -15.90 -8.69 12.16
C ASN A 270 -17.01 -8.46 13.20
N GLU A 271 -17.12 -7.25 13.73
CA GLU A 271 -18.05 -6.90 14.81
C GLU A 271 -19.40 -6.40 14.30
N LEU A 272 -19.59 -6.33 12.98
CA LEU A 272 -20.81 -5.80 12.36
C LEU A 272 -21.62 -6.90 11.68
N THR A 273 -22.92 -6.67 11.53
CA THR A 273 -23.76 -7.52 10.68
C THR A 273 -23.31 -7.43 9.22
N GLN A 274 -23.67 -8.42 8.41
CA GLN A 274 -23.27 -8.47 7.00
C GLN A 274 -23.65 -7.21 6.22
N ASP A 275 -24.85 -6.65 6.47
CA ASP A 275 -25.33 -5.46 5.78
C ASP A 275 -24.62 -4.18 6.24
N GLU A 276 -24.34 -4.05 7.53
CA GLU A 276 -23.55 -2.95 8.09
C GLU A 276 -22.12 -2.99 7.56
N SER A 277 -21.47 -4.16 7.62
CA SER A 277 -20.14 -4.36 7.07
C SER A 277 -20.08 -3.98 5.60
N ARG A 278 -21.03 -4.45 4.78
CA ARG A 278 -21.05 -4.14 3.34
C ARG A 278 -21.15 -2.63 3.10
N LYS A 279 -22.13 -1.99 3.75
CA LYS A 279 -22.35 -0.53 3.61
C LYS A 279 -21.14 0.28 4.05
N LEU A 280 -20.45 -0.12 5.11
CA LEU A 280 -19.27 0.60 5.60
C LEU A 280 -18.08 0.47 4.63
N LEU A 281 -17.84 -0.75 4.10
CA LEU A 281 -16.79 -0.98 3.12
C LEU A 281 -17.07 -0.25 1.79
N ASP A 282 -18.33 -0.25 1.35
CA ASP A 282 -18.78 0.53 0.18
C ASP A 282 -18.56 2.03 0.43
N TRP A 283 -18.91 2.53 1.62
CA TRP A 283 -18.71 3.93 1.99
C TRP A 283 -17.24 4.35 1.97
N PHE A 284 -16.32 3.52 2.46
CA PHE A 284 -14.89 3.83 2.38
C PHE A 284 -14.39 3.95 0.94
N LEU A 285 -14.88 3.10 0.03
CA LEU A 285 -14.58 3.23 -1.40
C LEU A 285 -15.24 4.46 -2.02
N GLU A 286 -16.47 4.78 -1.64
CA GLU A 286 -17.14 6.02 -2.07
C GLU A 286 -16.38 7.27 -1.65
N LEU A 287 -15.79 7.29 -0.45
CA LEU A 287 -14.94 8.39 -0.01
C LEU A 287 -13.75 8.56 -0.96
N VAL A 288 -13.12 7.49 -1.44
CA VAL A 288 -12.06 7.60 -2.45
C VAL A 288 -12.59 8.16 -3.77
N TYR A 289 -13.75 7.69 -4.24
CA TYR A 289 -14.29 8.11 -5.54
C TYR A 289 -14.85 9.53 -5.57
N LYS A 290 -15.42 10.00 -4.45
CA LYS A 290 -16.03 11.34 -4.34
C LYS A 290 -15.00 12.44 -4.04
N ASN A 291 -13.82 12.08 -3.54
CA ASN A 291 -12.80 13.03 -3.07
C ASN A 291 -11.53 12.90 -3.92
N HIS A 292 -11.50 13.54 -5.09
CA HIS A 292 -10.30 13.51 -5.94
C HIS A 292 -9.09 14.21 -5.29
N ASP A 293 -9.32 15.11 -4.34
CA ASP A 293 -8.32 15.86 -3.58
C ASP A 293 -7.54 15.02 -2.54
N LEU A 294 -8.07 13.86 -2.13
CA LEU A 294 -7.32 12.89 -1.31
C LEU A 294 -6.49 11.90 -2.12
N THR A 295 -6.53 12.02 -3.46
CA THR A 295 -5.81 11.15 -4.39
C THR A 295 -4.69 11.86 -5.12
N VAL A 296 -3.71 11.09 -5.60
CA VAL A 296 -2.73 11.53 -6.60
C VAL A 296 -2.70 10.53 -7.74
N ARG A 297 -2.70 11.04 -8.98
CA ARG A 297 -2.48 10.24 -10.19
C ARG A 297 -1.08 10.52 -10.70
N HIS A 298 -0.26 9.48 -10.80
CA HIS A 298 1.07 9.57 -11.39
C HIS A 298 1.05 9.04 -12.82
N ARG A 299 1.42 9.92 -13.76
CA ARG A 299 1.74 9.52 -15.13
C ARG A 299 3.20 9.12 -15.20
N TRP A 300 3.43 7.91 -15.68
CA TRP A 300 4.76 7.39 -16.00
C TRP A 300 5.20 7.98 -17.34
N ILE A 301 6.36 8.65 -17.38
CA ILE A 301 6.81 9.35 -18.59
C ILE A 301 8.19 8.92 -19.06
N ASN A 302 9.04 8.38 -18.18
CA ASN A 302 10.34 7.84 -18.55
C ASN A 302 10.47 6.35 -18.19
N THR A 303 11.31 5.66 -18.94
CA THR A 303 11.90 4.40 -18.49
C THR A 303 12.64 4.65 -17.17
N ASN A 304 12.55 3.72 -16.24
CA ASN A 304 13.09 3.81 -14.88
C ASN A 304 12.50 4.93 -14.01
N ASP A 305 11.34 5.51 -14.37
CA ASP A 305 10.53 6.21 -13.37
C ASP A 305 10.17 5.21 -12.25
N ILE A 306 10.24 5.68 -10.99
CA ILE A 306 9.94 4.87 -9.81
C ILE A 306 9.04 5.64 -8.85
N ALA A 307 8.02 4.94 -8.35
CA ALA A 307 7.21 5.38 -7.21
C ALA A 307 7.55 4.52 -5.99
N ILE A 308 7.60 5.12 -4.80
CA ILE A 308 7.77 4.44 -3.52
C ILE A 308 6.66 4.92 -2.57
N TRP A 309 5.91 4.01 -1.95
CA TRP A 309 4.77 4.37 -1.11
C TRP A 309 4.75 3.62 0.21
N ASP A 310 4.14 4.24 1.23
CA ASP A 310 3.87 3.62 2.53
C ASP A 310 2.51 2.92 2.47
N ASN A 311 2.57 1.60 2.41
CA ASN A 311 1.43 0.73 2.24
C ASN A 311 0.58 0.58 3.52
N ARG A 312 1.08 1.08 4.67
CA ARG A 312 0.34 1.11 5.93
C ARG A 312 -0.81 2.11 5.91
N SER A 313 -0.73 3.14 5.08
CA SER A 313 -1.69 4.26 5.11
C SER A 313 -2.07 4.78 3.72
N THR A 314 -1.76 4.01 2.68
CA THR A 314 -2.14 4.33 1.30
C THR A 314 -2.78 3.14 0.59
N PHE A 315 -3.64 3.48 -0.36
CA PHE A 315 -4.26 2.54 -1.28
C PHE A 315 -3.90 2.94 -2.68
N HIS A 316 -3.80 1.98 -3.60
CA HIS A 316 -3.46 2.28 -4.98
C HIS A 316 -4.23 1.41 -5.98
N THR A 317 -4.31 1.90 -7.21
CA THR A 317 -4.88 1.18 -8.34
C THR A 317 -4.09 1.52 -9.61
N ALA A 318 -3.83 0.49 -10.43
CA ALA A 318 -3.38 0.72 -11.80
C ALA A 318 -4.56 1.15 -12.67
N THR A 319 -4.29 2.00 -13.66
CA THR A 319 -5.27 2.34 -14.71
C THR A 319 -5.11 1.36 -15.87
N TYR A 320 -6.16 0.59 -16.16
CA TYR A 320 -6.17 -0.42 -17.23
C TYR A 320 -6.69 0.17 -18.55
N ASP A 321 -6.04 1.22 -19.04
CA ASP A 321 -6.38 1.96 -20.27
C ASP A 321 -5.31 1.82 -21.38
N ILE A 322 -4.63 0.67 -21.42
CA ILE A 322 -3.46 0.43 -22.27
C ILE A 322 -3.73 -0.49 -23.49
N ASP A 323 -4.98 -0.85 -23.74
CA ASP A 323 -5.33 -1.70 -24.87
C ASP A 323 -4.97 -1.01 -26.19
N GLY A 324 -4.17 -1.70 -27.02
CA GLY A 324 -3.61 -1.14 -28.25
C GLY A 324 -2.48 -0.10 -28.06
N GLN A 325 -2.08 0.20 -26.81
CA GLN A 325 -1.06 1.21 -26.51
C GLN A 325 0.35 0.64 -26.34
N GLY A 326 0.50 -0.67 -26.29
CA GLY A 326 1.79 -1.35 -26.09
C GLY A 326 1.90 -2.00 -24.72
N GLU A 327 3.09 -2.51 -24.41
CA GLU A 327 3.36 -3.24 -23.18
C GLU A 327 3.62 -2.27 -22.00
N ARG A 328 3.09 -2.62 -20.83
CA ARG A 328 3.47 -2.02 -19.54
C ARG A 328 4.18 -3.07 -18.71
N PHE A 329 5.44 -2.81 -18.37
CA PHE A 329 6.28 -3.72 -17.60
C PHE A 329 7.09 -2.97 -16.55
N GLY A 330 7.16 -3.50 -15.33
CA GLY A 330 7.99 -2.94 -14.28
C GLY A 330 8.31 -3.93 -13.17
N ASN A 331 9.29 -3.58 -12.35
CA ASN A 331 9.78 -4.39 -11.25
C ASN A 331 9.32 -3.79 -9.93
N ARG A 332 8.70 -4.62 -9.09
CA ARG A 332 8.21 -4.24 -7.78
C ARG A 332 9.00 -4.93 -6.67
N ALA A 333 9.52 -4.15 -5.73
CA ALA A 333 10.09 -4.63 -4.48
C ALA A 333 9.17 -4.20 -3.34
N VAL A 334 8.89 -5.11 -2.42
CA VAL A 334 7.94 -4.90 -1.31
C VAL A 334 8.63 -5.32 -0.02
N GLY A 335 8.68 -4.43 0.97
CA GLY A 335 9.09 -4.79 2.32
C GLY A 335 7.90 -5.30 3.14
N VAL A 336 8.16 -6.15 4.11
CA VAL A 336 7.19 -6.61 5.10
C VAL A 336 7.34 -5.76 6.37
N GLY A 337 6.25 -5.20 6.89
CA GLY A 337 6.31 -4.31 8.05
C GLY A 337 6.13 -5.03 9.38
N GLU A 338 5.19 -4.50 10.15
CA GLU A 338 4.73 -4.98 11.45
C GLU A 338 3.27 -5.45 11.39
N ARG A 339 2.85 -6.27 12.36
CA ARG A 339 1.43 -6.56 12.58
C ARG A 339 0.67 -5.23 12.78
N PRO A 340 -0.39 -4.95 12.01
CA PRO A 340 -1.16 -3.72 12.17
C PRO A 340 -1.78 -3.66 13.56
N TYR A 341 -1.71 -2.48 14.17
CA TYR A 341 -2.25 -2.22 15.49
C TYR A 341 -2.96 -0.87 15.53
N PHE A 342 -3.82 -0.71 16.53
CA PHE A 342 -4.42 0.57 16.90
C PHE A 342 -3.85 1.00 18.26
N ASP A 343 -3.26 2.20 18.30
CA ASP A 343 -2.89 2.87 19.55
C ASP A 343 -3.94 3.95 19.89
N PRO A 344 -4.70 3.82 20.99
CA PRO A 344 -5.66 4.84 21.44
C PRO A 344 -5.03 6.21 21.72
N GLN A 345 -3.71 6.28 21.95
CA GLN A 345 -2.96 7.53 22.18
C GLN A 345 -2.45 8.17 20.89
N SER A 346 -2.52 7.46 19.75
CA SER A 346 -2.20 8.04 18.45
C SER A 346 -3.19 9.14 18.07
N THR A 347 -2.81 10.01 17.14
CA THR A 347 -3.64 11.15 16.73
C THR A 347 -4.05 11.04 15.27
N SER A 348 -5.04 11.83 14.87
CA SER A 348 -5.26 12.10 13.45
C SER A 348 -4.06 12.87 12.86
N ARG A 349 -3.89 12.86 11.54
CA ARG A 349 -2.83 13.65 10.88
C ARG A 349 -3.09 15.15 11.04
N ARG A 350 -4.32 15.60 10.80
CA ARG A 350 -4.68 17.03 11.00
C ARG A 350 -4.41 17.49 12.43
N GLN A 351 -4.77 16.68 13.44
CA GLN A 351 -4.46 16.97 14.84
C GLN A 351 -2.95 17.10 15.09
N ALA A 352 -2.15 16.15 14.61
CA ALA A 352 -0.70 16.16 14.80
C ALA A 352 -0.02 17.38 14.16
N LEU A 353 -0.53 17.83 13.02
CA LEU A 353 0.02 18.94 12.25
C LEU A 353 -0.63 20.29 12.58
N GLY A 354 -1.60 20.33 13.51
CA GLY A 354 -2.34 21.55 13.84
C GLY A 354 -3.11 22.14 12.65
N LEU A 355 -3.51 21.30 11.69
CA LEU A 355 -4.24 21.73 10.50
C LEU A 355 -5.71 21.98 10.86
N PRO A 356 -6.33 23.07 10.37
CA PRO A 356 -7.75 23.28 10.57
C PRO A 356 -8.55 22.18 9.86
N TYR A 357 -9.73 21.85 10.37
CA TYR A 357 -10.75 21.19 9.55
C TYR A 357 -11.33 22.23 8.62
N ASP A 358 -11.47 21.90 7.33
CA ASP A 358 -12.05 22.82 6.36
C ASP A 358 -13.43 23.25 6.88
N ALA A 359 -13.67 24.56 6.95
CA ALA A 359 -15.00 25.06 7.30
C ALA A 359 -16.00 24.45 6.31
N PRO A 360 -17.20 24.03 6.74
CA PRO A 360 -18.20 23.58 5.80
C PRO A 360 -18.34 24.67 4.75
N VAL A 361 -18.10 24.31 3.49
CA VAL A 361 -18.55 25.11 2.37
C VAL A 361 -20.07 25.07 2.50
N LEU A 362 -20.61 26.11 3.12
CA LEU A 362 -22.04 26.40 3.07
C LEU A 362 -22.29 26.75 1.61
N ASP A 363 -22.48 25.73 0.78
CA ASP A 363 -22.96 25.96 -0.57
C ASP A 363 -24.39 26.50 -0.47
N ALA A 364 -24.58 27.65 -1.13
CA ALA A 364 -25.80 28.41 -1.30
C ALA A 364 -26.81 27.72 -2.23
#